data_AF-A0A521VBS6-F1
#
_entry.id   AF-A0A521VBS6-F1
#
_cell.length_a   1.000
_cell.length_b   1.000
_cell.length_c   1.000
_cell.angle_alpha   90.00
_cell.angle_beta   90.00
_cell.angle_gamma   90.00
#
_symmetry.space_group_name_H-M   'P 1'
#
loop_
_entity.id
_entity.type
_entity.pdbx_description
1 polymer ?
#
loop_
_entity_poly.entity_id
_entity_poly.type
_entity_poly.pdbx_seq_one_letter_code
_entity_poly.pdbx_strand_id
1 'polypeptide(L)'
;MADQLTWGVYVKPNDTISPSDNTNTGSGQVTLVTPVDFNYANFQSHAGTWIQNARVNSPAEAADKAYVSFGFVMDEPKIQLYPQQETLLFSFESTTNNQDALQLINNENDPFLPPNSYNSNPGNDLGIIDFSSSDGLVYYTYTSNYSGNSSQSNSTEILLASPEED
;
A
#
# COMPACT_ATOMS: atom_id res chain seq x y z
N MET A 1 2.02 18.52 23.82
CA MET A 1 2.74 17.49 23.05
C MET A 1 1.77 17.09 21.96
N ALA A 2 2.15 17.17 20.68
CA ALA A 2 1.28 16.69 19.62
C ALA A 2 1.25 15.16 19.73
N ASP A 3 0.06 14.55 19.80
CA ASP A 3 -0.06 13.11 19.68
C ASP A 3 0.55 12.68 18.34
N GLN A 4 1.45 11.70 18.40
CA GLN A 4 1.98 11.08 17.20
C GLN A 4 0.86 10.23 16.61
N LEU A 5 0.37 10.59 15.42
CA LEU A 5 -0.70 9.86 14.76
C LEU A 5 -0.11 8.61 14.08
N THR A 6 -0.54 7.43 14.50
CA THR A 6 -0.19 6.16 13.87
C THR A 6 -1.03 5.95 12.62
N TRP A 7 -0.38 5.73 11.49
CA TRP A 7 -1.00 5.37 10.21
C TRP A 7 -0.80 3.88 9.94
N GLY A 8 -1.86 3.17 9.59
CA GLY A 8 -1.80 1.78 9.12
C GLY A 8 -2.04 1.68 7.63
N VAL A 9 -1.31 0.78 6.94
CA VAL A 9 -1.51 0.44 5.53
C VAL A 9 -2.16 -0.93 5.41
N TYR A 10 -3.32 -1.02 4.76
CA TYR A 10 -4.17 -2.24 4.77
C TYR A 10 -4.35 -2.91 3.41
N VAL A 11 -4.60 -4.22 3.43
CA VAL A 11 -4.91 -5.08 2.28
C VAL A 11 -6.30 -5.73 2.51
N LYS A 12 -7.26 -5.55 1.60
CA LYS A 12 -8.60 -6.15 1.65
C LYS A 12 -8.98 -6.88 0.34
N PRO A 13 -9.31 -8.18 0.38
CA PRO A 13 -9.91 -8.85 -0.77
C PRO A 13 -11.30 -8.30 -1.07
N ASN A 14 -11.63 -8.10 -2.35
CA ASN A 14 -12.99 -7.74 -2.74
C ASN A 14 -13.94 -8.96 -2.69
N ASP A 15 -15.23 -8.71 -2.91
CA ASP A 15 -16.29 -9.74 -2.83
C ASP A 15 -16.12 -10.92 -3.80
N THR A 16 -15.29 -10.77 -4.84
CA THR A 16 -15.05 -11.81 -5.84
C THR A 16 -13.84 -12.68 -5.52
N ILE A 17 -13.01 -12.27 -4.55
CA ILE A 17 -11.80 -13.00 -4.14
C ILE A 17 -12.06 -13.70 -2.81
N SER A 18 -11.85 -15.01 -2.80
CA SER A 18 -11.93 -15.84 -1.60
C SER A 18 -10.63 -16.62 -1.40
N PRO A 19 -9.59 -16.00 -0.81
CA PRO A 19 -8.31 -16.66 -0.61
C PRO A 19 -8.45 -17.83 0.36
N SER A 20 -7.71 -18.90 0.10
CA SER A 20 -7.57 -20.01 1.04
C SER A 20 -6.53 -19.70 2.11
N ASP A 21 -6.42 -20.57 3.12
CA ASP A 21 -5.32 -20.53 4.08
C ASP A 21 -3.97 -20.95 3.47
N ASN A 22 -3.95 -21.46 2.23
CA ASN A 22 -2.76 -21.93 1.54
C ASN A 22 -2.28 -20.94 0.48
N THR A 23 -2.07 -19.69 0.89
CA THR A 23 -1.50 -18.61 0.08
C THR A 23 -0.02 -18.37 0.37
N ASN A 24 0.67 -17.76 -0.61
CA ASN A 24 1.99 -17.15 -0.43
C ASN A 24 2.06 -15.83 -1.21
N THR A 25 2.55 -14.78 -0.55
CA THR A 25 2.80 -13.49 -1.20
C THR A 25 4.16 -13.52 -1.91
N GLY A 26 4.15 -13.30 -3.23
CA GLY A 26 5.34 -13.37 -4.07
C GLY A 26 5.95 -12.01 -4.41
N SER A 27 5.15 -10.94 -4.43
CA SER A 27 5.59 -9.58 -4.71
C SER A 27 4.71 -8.56 -4.01
N GLY A 28 5.25 -7.37 -3.75
CA GLY A 28 4.47 -6.26 -3.26
C GLY A 28 5.23 -4.94 -3.31
N GLN A 29 4.50 -3.86 -3.57
CA GLN A 29 4.97 -2.50 -3.46
C GLN A 29 3.80 -1.62 -3.03
N VAL A 30 4.05 -0.68 -2.13
CA VAL A 30 3.11 0.38 -1.76
C VAL A 30 3.83 1.71 -1.90
N THR A 31 3.25 2.67 -2.60
CA THR A 31 3.81 4.02 -2.72
C THR A 31 2.87 5.05 -2.11
N LEU A 32 3.37 5.78 -1.13
CA LEU A 32 2.71 6.94 -0.56
C LEU A 32 3.05 8.19 -1.36
N VAL A 33 2.05 9.02 -1.60
CA VAL A 33 2.15 10.39 -2.09
C VAL A 33 1.99 11.32 -0.89
N THR A 34 2.98 12.17 -0.67
CA THR A 34 3.15 12.90 0.59
C THR A 34 3.66 14.32 0.32
N PRO A 35 3.58 15.25 1.30
CA PRO A 35 4.36 16.49 1.25
C PRO A 35 5.86 16.21 1.16
N VAL A 36 6.61 17.12 0.53
CA VAL A 36 8.07 16.96 0.31
C VAL A 36 8.85 16.73 1.63
N ASP A 37 8.42 17.39 2.70
CA ASP A 37 9.03 17.35 4.04
C ASP A 37 8.48 16.22 4.93
N PHE A 38 7.67 15.31 4.37
CA PHE A 38 7.14 14.17 5.10
C PHE A 38 8.26 13.31 5.70
N ASN A 39 8.10 12.96 6.97
CA ASN A 39 8.94 12.00 7.67
C ASN A 39 8.05 11.14 8.58
N TYR A 40 8.54 9.95 8.92
CA TYR A 40 7.88 9.04 9.82
C TYR A 40 8.86 8.40 10.79
N ALA A 41 8.32 7.87 11.89
CA ALA A 41 9.02 7.10 12.90
C ALA A 41 8.25 5.80 13.21
N ASN A 42 8.84 4.95 14.06
CA ASN A 42 8.18 3.77 14.61
C ASN A 42 7.53 2.85 13.56
N PHE A 43 8.21 2.67 12.42
CA PHE A 43 7.74 1.77 11.37
C PHE A 43 7.74 0.32 11.86
N GLN A 44 6.62 -0.36 11.66
CA GLN A 44 6.42 -1.75 12.05
C GLN A 44 5.74 -2.52 10.93
N SER A 45 6.28 -3.69 10.61
CA SER A 45 5.62 -4.66 9.74
C SER A 45 4.72 -5.58 10.58
N HIS A 46 3.45 -5.72 10.18
CA HIS A 46 2.43 -6.55 10.85
C HIS A 46 2.09 -7.81 10.05
N ALA A 47 2.01 -7.69 8.73
CA ALA A 47 1.78 -8.80 7.81
C ALA A 47 2.71 -8.66 6.59
N GLY A 48 3.56 -9.65 6.40
CA GLY A 48 4.73 -9.59 5.53
C GLY A 48 5.82 -8.69 6.13
N THR A 49 7.03 -8.80 5.61
CA THR A 49 8.13 -7.89 5.93
C THR A 49 8.20 -6.81 4.84
N TRP A 50 8.16 -5.55 5.25
CA TRP A 50 8.17 -4.40 4.36
C TRP A 50 9.35 -3.48 4.71
N ILE A 51 9.94 -2.85 3.70
CA ILE A 51 10.98 -1.82 3.90
C ILE A 51 10.73 -0.64 2.99
N GLN A 52 11.00 0.58 3.46
CA GLN A 52 11.09 1.73 2.56
C GLN A 52 12.34 1.56 1.68
N ASN A 53 12.14 1.25 0.41
CA ASN A 53 13.22 0.96 -0.53
C ASN A 53 13.51 2.11 -1.51
N ALA A 54 12.58 3.05 -1.65
CA ALA A 54 12.78 4.22 -2.51
C ALA A 54 12.06 5.46 -1.97
N ARG A 55 12.63 6.62 -2.26
CA ARG A 55 12.01 7.93 -2.04
C ARG A 55 12.42 8.89 -3.13
N VAL A 56 11.45 9.60 -3.70
CA VAL A 56 11.67 10.68 -4.68
C VAL A 56 11.01 11.95 -4.15
N ASN A 57 11.78 13.02 -4.01
CA ASN A 57 11.29 14.31 -3.56
C ASN A 57 11.19 15.28 -4.73
N SER A 58 10.06 15.95 -4.87
CA SER A 58 9.82 17.03 -5.85
C SER A 58 10.20 16.64 -7.29
N PRO A 59 9.63 15.55 -7.86
CA PRO A 59 9.84 15.27 -9.27
C PRO A 59 9.25 16.38 -10.16
N ALA A 60 9.73 16.48 -11.41
CA ALA A 60 9.34 17.57 -12.31
C ALA A 60 7.83 17.61 -12.58
N GLU A 61 7.19 16.45 -12.55
CA GLU A 61 5.76 16.24 -12.78
C GLU A 61 4.90 16.63 -11.57
N ALA A 62 5.49 16.68 -10.38
CA ALA A 62 4.80 16.92 -9.11
C ALA A 62 5.75 17.56 -8.08
N ALA A 63 6.17 18.80 -8.34
CA ALA A 63 7.22 19.49 -7.60
C ALA A 63 6.91 19.71 -6.10
N ASP A 64 5.63 19.70 -5.73
CA ASP A 64 5.12 19.88 -4.37
C ASP A 64 4.93 18.55 -3.60
N LYS A 65 5.26 17.41 -4.21
CA LYS A 65 5.05 16.07 -3.65
C LYS A 65 6.35 15.30 -3.45
N ALA A 66 6.31 14.35 -2.52
CA ALA A 66 7.26 13.27 -2.41
C ALA A 66 6.55 11.91 -2.54
N TYR A 67 7.24 10.97 -3.18
CA TYR A 67 6.81 9.60 -3.38
C TYR A 67 7.68 8.69 -2.53
N VAL A 68 7.06 7.99 -1.58
CA VAL A 68 7.75 7.11 -0.63
C VAL A 68 7.28 5.68 -0.87
N SER A 69 8.16 4.83 -1.39
CA SER A 69 7.83 3.46 -1.76
C SER A 69 8.34 2.47 -0.73
N PHE A 70 7.45 1.55 -0.36
CA PHE A 70 7.68 0.42 0.53
C PHE A 70 7.62 -0.85 -0.29
N GLY A 71 8.74 -1.57 -0.37
CA GLY A 71 8.85 -2.85 -1.04
C GLY A 71 8.58 -3.99 -0.08
N PHE A 72 7.83 -4.98 -0.55
CA PHE A 72 7.71 -6.28 0.10
C PHE A 72 9.04 -7.04 0.01
N VAL A 73 9.46 -7.62 1.12
CA VAL A 73 10.70 -8.39 1.22
C VAL A 73 10.41 -9.89 1.32
N MET A 74 9.50 -10.29 2.21
CA MET A 74 9.15 -11.68 2.44
C MET A 74 7.81 -11.83 3.14
N ASP A 75 7.18 -12.99 2.97
CA ASP A 75 5.85 -13.32 3.53
C ASP A 75 5.96 -13.78 5.00
N GLU A 76 6.61 -12.98 5.84
CA GLU A 76 6.87 -13.25 7.26
C GLU A 76 6.63 -11.99 8.11
N PRO A 77 5.72 -12.03 9.10
CA PRO A 77 4.73 -13.09 9.30
C PRO A 77 3.82 -13.20 8.08
N LYS A 78 3.28 -14.39 7.80
CA LYS A 78 2.47 -14.62 6.60
C LYS A 78 1.32 -13.61 6.48
N ILE A 79 1.12 -13.05 5.28
CA ILE A 79 -0.05 -12.23 4.96
C ILE A 79 -1.27 -13.14 4.85
N GLN A 80 -2.05 -13.17 5.92
CA GLN A 80 -3.32 -13.87 5.95
C GLN A 80 -4.43 -12.96 5.42
N LEU A 81 -5.22 -13.47 4.46
CA LEU A 81 -6.30 -12.72 3.85
C LEU A 81 -7.64 -13.42 4.08
N TYR A 82 -8.66 -12.62 4.35
CA TYR A 82 -10.03 -13.11 4.48
C TYR A 82 -10.95 -12.28 3.58
N PRO A 83 -11.98 -12.90 2.96
CA PRO A 83 -12.92 -12.17 2.11
C PRO A 83 -13.50 -10.96 2.83
N GLN A 84 -13.42 -9.78 2.20
CA GLN A 84 -13.96 -8.53 2.73
C GLN A 84 -13.39 -8.04 4.07
N GLN A 85 -12.29 -8.62 4.55
CA GLN A 85 -11.62 -8.15 5.77
C GLN A 85 -10.33 -7.44 5.44
N GLU A 86 -10.08 -6.35 6.17
CA GLU A 86 -8.82 -5.64 6.12
C GLU A 86 -7.76 -6.41 6.93
N THR A 87 -6.60 -6.59 6.32
CA THR A 87 -5.39 -7.07 6.98
C THR A 87 -4.41 -5.90 7.05
N LEU A 88 -3.86 -5.60 8.22
CA LEU A 88 -2.84 -4.58 8.39
C LEU A 88 -1.50 -5.11 7.86
N LEU A 89 -0.91 -4.44 6.87
CA LEU A 89 0.41 -4.78 6.32
C LEU A 89 1.53 -4.21 7.18
N PHE A 90 1.53 -2.90 7.38
CA PHE A 90 2.53 -2.19 8.17
C PHE A 90 1.93 -0.89 8.72
N SER A 91 2.53 -0.36 9.78
CA SER A 91 2.18 0.94 10.36
C SER A 91 3.41 1.81 10.58
N PHE A 92 3.19 3.12 10.74
CA PHE A 92 4.21 4.10 11.09
C PHE A 92 3.57 5.32 11.75
N GLU A 93 4.37 6.07 12.51
CA GLU A 93 3.95 7.34 13.10
C GLU A 93 4.40 8.50 12.20
N SER A 94 3.48 9.38 11.80
CA SER A 94 3.87 10.59 11.07
C SER A 94 4.51 11.60 12.01
N THR A 95 5.71 12.08 11.67
CA THR A 95 6.41 13.12 12.44
C THR A 95 6.21 14.53 11.85
N THR A 96 5.40 14.66 10.79
CA THR A 96 5.16 15.92 10.09
C THR A 96 3.73 16.42 10.38
N ASN A 97 3.56 17.72 10.58
CA ASN A 97 2.29 18.34 11.01
C ASN A 97 1.19 18.42 9.92
N ASN A 98 1.44 17.93 8.71
CA ASN A 98 0.50 18.00 7.57
C ASN A 98 -0.03 16.61 7.20
N GLN A 99 -0.88 16.09 8.07
CA GLN A 99 -1.36 14.71 8.07
C GLN A 99 -2.45 14.46 7.00
N ASP A 100 -3.25 15.48 6.66
CA ASP A 100 -4.32 15.39 5.64
C ASP A 100 -3.81 15.18 4.20
N ALA A 101 -2.49 15.18 4.00
CA ALA A 101 -1.85 15.10 2.69
C ALA A 101 -1.27 13.72 2.37
N LEU A 102 -1.40 12.72 3.26
CA LEU A 102 -0.97 11.37 2.94
C LEU A 102 -2.01 10.66 2.09
N GLN A 103 -1.59 10.23 0.91
CA GLN A 103 -2.40 9.48 -0.02
C GLN A 103 -1.59 8.31 -0.55
N LEU A 104 -2.28 7.33 -1.09
CA LEU A 104 -1.65 6.28 -1.88
C LEU A 104 -1.58 6.73 -3.33
N ILE A 105 -0.52 6.34 -4.03
CA ILE A 105 -0.38 6.69 -5.44
C ILE A 105 -1.59 6.19 -6.23
N ASN A 106 -2.14 7.04 -7.08
CA ASN A 106 -3.18 6.60 -8.00
C ASN A 106 -2.51 5.88 -9.17
N ASN A 107 -2.66 4.55 -9.23
CA ASN A 107 -2.05 3.69 -10.24
C ASN A 107 -2.46 3.97 -11.70
N GLU A 108 -3.48 4.79 -11.94
CA GLU A 108 -3.96 5.12 -13.28
C GLU A 108 -3.59 6.54 -13.73
N ASN A 109 -3.70 7.50 -12.81
CA ASN A 109 -3.74 8.92 -13.16
C ASN A 109 -2.70 9.78 -12.42
N ASP A 110 -1.84 9.20 -11.58
CA ASP A 110 -0.82 9.97 -10.89
C ASP A 110 0.25 10.51 -11.88
N PRO A 111 0.60 11.81 -11.81
CA PRO A 111 1.53 12.42 -12.77
C PRO A 111 2.95 11.85 -12.73
N PHE A 112 3.32 11.13 -11.66
CA PHE A 112 4.63 10.49 -11.54
C PHE A 112 4.66 9.03 -12.02
N LEU A 113 3.58 8.52 -12.61
CA LEU A 113 3.59 7.22 -13.28
C LEU A 113 4.56 7.22 -14.49
N PRO A 114 5.13 6.05 -14.86
CA PRO A 114 6.02 5.96 -16.01
C PRO A 114 5.34 6.36 -17.33
N PRO A 115 6.06 7.04 -18.25
CA PRO A 115 7.43 7.54 -18.10
C PRO A 115 7.50 8.78 -17.19
N ASN A 116 8.45 8.80 -16.25
CA ASN A 116 8.72 9.94 -15.36
C ASN A 116 10.19 10.37 -15.39
N SER A 117 10.45 11.57 -14.88
CA SER A 117 11.74 12.26 -14.85
C SER A 117 12.85 11.51 -14.11
N TYR A 118 12.49 10.52 -13.28
CA TYR A 118 13.43 9.70 -12.51
C TYR A 118 13.61 8.29 -13.10
N ASN A 119 12.93 7.96 -14.19
CA ASN A 119 12.90 6.60 -14.77
C ASN A 119 12.60 5.53 -13.71
N SER A 120 11.69 5.87 -12.78
CA SER A 120 11.27 5.02 -11.67
C SER A 120 9.90 4.39 -11.95
N ASN A 121 9.50 3.37 -11.20
CA ASN A 121 8.20 2.69 -11.34
C ASN A 121 7.40 2.74 -10.03
N PRO A 122 6.95 3.93 -9.60
CA PRO A 122 6.10 4.05 -8.42
C PRO A 122 4.74 3.41 -8.70
N GLY A 123 4.09 2.91 -7.66
CA GLY A 123 2.85 2.17 -7.81
C GLY A 123 2.51 1.36 -6.58
N ASN A 124 1.29 0.82 -6.61
CA ASN A 124 0.76 -0.13 -5.65
C ASN A 124 0.55 -1.49 -6.33
N ASP A 125 1.14 -2.54 -5.80
CA ASP A 125 0.92 -3.92 -6.25
C ASP A 125 1.04 -4.88 -5.08
N LEU A 126 0.26 -5.95 -5.10
CA LEU A 126 0.49 -7.12 -4.26
C LEU A 126 0.12 -8.37 -5.06
N GLY A 127 1.11 -9.24 -5.25
CA GLY A 127 0.97 -10.49 -5.98
C GLY A 127 0.94 -11.68 -5.04
N ILE A 128 -0.15 -12.45 -5.07
CA ILE A 128 -0.36 -13.60 -4.19
C ILE A 128 -0.68 -14.83 -5.02
N ILE A 129 -0.07 -15.95 -4.64
CA ILE A 129 -0.34 -17.27 -5.20
C ILE A 129 -1.14 -18.07 -4.18
N ASP A 130 -2.21 -18.69 -4.62
CA ASP A 130 -3.03 -19.60 -3.84
C ASP A 130 -2.91 -21.03 -4.41
N PHE A 131 -2.50 -21.95 -3.53
CA PHE A 131 -2.19 -23.34 -3.84
C PHE A 131 -3.35 -24.31 -3.52
N SER A 132 -4.55 -23.80 -3.23
CA SER A 132 -5.70 -24.64 -2.83
C SER A 132 -6.41 -25.35 -3.98
N SER A 133 -6.25 -24.89 -5.23
CA SER A 133 -6.97 -25.46 -6.37
C SER A 133 -6.30 -26.74 -6.90
N SER A 134 -7.10 -27.79 -7.09
CA SER A 134 -6.66 -29.03 -7.74
C SER A 134 -6.42 -28.87 -9.25
N ASP A 135 -6.96 -27.82 -9.85
CA ASP A 135 -6.91 -27.56 -11.29
C ASP A 135 -5.74 -26.64 -11.69
N GLY A 136 -4.94 -26.17 -10.72
CA GLY A 136 -3.76 -25.34 -10.94
C GLY A 136 -3.59 -24.23 -9.91
N LEU A 137 -2.60 -23.36 -10.12
CA LEU A 137 -2.36 -22.20 -9.26
C LEU A 137 -3.38 -21.10 -9.52
N VAL A 138 -3.89 -20.48 -8.45
CA VAL A 138 -4.71 -19.28 -8.53
C VAL A 138 -3.84 -18.08 -8.18
N TYR A 139 -3.95 -16.99 -8.93
CA TYR A 139 -3.18 -15.77 -8.72
C TYR A 139 -4.13 -14.63 -8.38
N TYR A 140 -3.81 -13.88 -7.32
CA TYR A 140 -4.48 -12.64 -6.95
C TYR A 140 -3.50 -11.49 -7.14
N THR A 141 -3.99 -10.40 -7.73
CA THR A 141 -3.21 -9.19 -7.98
C THR A 141 -4.02 -7.99 -7.51
N TYR A 142 -3.42 -7.18 -6.64
CA TYR A 142 -4.07 -6.03 -6.03
C TYR A 142 -3.37 -4.74 -6.45
N THR A 143 -4.05 -3.95 -7.27
CA THR A 143 -3.44 -2.78 -7.95
C THR A 143 -4.26 -1.51 -7.81
N SER A 144 -5.36 -1.51 -7.05
CA SER A 144 -6.27 -0.37 -6.94
C SER A 144 -6.41 0.10 -5.50
N ASN A 145 -6.54 1.41 -5.30
CA ASN A 145 -6.76 2.03 -3.99
C ASN A 145 -8.23 1.98 -3.59
N TYR A 146 -8.52 1.85 -2.29
CA TYR A 146 -9.89 1.91 -1.76
C TYR A 146 -10.35 3.36 -1.57
N SER A 147 -11.55 3.71 -2.05
CA SER A 147 -12.15 5.02 -1.78
C SER A 147 -13.04 4.95 -0.54
N GLY A 148 -12.48 5.23 0.63
CA GLY A 148 -13.22 5.24 1.92
C GLY A 148 -14.35 6.28 2.00
N ASN A 149 -14.38 7.27 1.09
CA ASN A 149 -15.51 8.15 0.80
C ASN A 149 -15.15 9.06 -0.38
N SER A 150 -15.32 8.59 -1.62
CA SER A 150 -15.76 9.39 -2.78
C SER A 150 -15.68 8.53 -4.05
N SER A 151 -16.85 8.04 -4.47
CA SER A 151 -17.22 7.56 -5.80
C SER A 151 -16.09 7.32 -6.81
N GLN A 152 -15.51 6.12 -6.83
CA GLN A 152 -15.15 5.46 -8.09
C GLN A 152 -15.50 3.97 -8.02
N SER A 153 -16.34 3.55 -8.96
CA SER A 153 -16.95 2.23 -9.04
C SER A 153 -16.01 1.29 -9.79
N ASN A 154 -15.86 0.07 -9.25
CA ASN A 154 -15.28 -1.12 -9.86
C ASN A 154 -13.74 -1.18 -9.86
N SER A 155 -13.15 -1.78 -8.83
CA SER A 155 -11.97 -2.68 -8.90
C SER A 155 -11.57 -3.19 -7.50
N THR A 156 -10.91 -4.35 -7.47
CA THR A 156 -10.34 -5.05 -6.31
C THR A 156 -9.57 -4.12 -5.35
N GLU A 157 -10.01 -4.04 -4.09
CA GLU A 157 -9.85 -2.90 -3.16
C GLU A 157 -8.66 -2.97 -2.17
N ILE A 158 -7.49 -2.33 -2.34
CA ILE A 158 -6.40 -2.39 -1.32
C ILE A 158 -5.68 -1.05 -1.11
N LEU A 159 -5.30 -0.80 0.15
CA LEU A 159 -4.52 0.31 0.69
C LEU A 159 -5.42 1.46 1.17
N LEU A 160 -5.61 1.50 2.49
CA LEU A 160 -5.97 2.69 3.25
C LEU A 160 -4.75 3.08 4.05
N ALA A 161 -4.48 4.38 4.14
CA ALA A 161 -3.75 4.95 5.26
C ALA A 161 -4.84 5.52 6.17
N SER A 162 -5.03 4.96 7.37
CA SER A 162 -5.99 5.48 8.34
C SER A 162 -5.34 5.65 9.71
N PRO A 163 -5.77 6.64 10.52
CA PRO A 163 -5.40 6.72 11.92
C PRO A 163 -5.89 5.48 12.65
N GLU A 164 -5.06 4.90 13.54
CA GLU A 164 -5.56 3.92 14.52
C GLU A 164 -6.62 4.59 15.39
N GLU A 165 -7.82 4.01 15.47
CA GLU A 165 -8.79 4.38 16.50
C GLU A 165 -8.45 3.61 17.78
N ASP A 166 -8.32 4.34 18.90
CA ASP A 166 -8.07 3.86 20.26
C ASP A 166 -9.10 2.82 20.75
#